data_AF-A0A524CXB8-F1
#
_entry.id   AF-A0A524CXB8-F1
#
_cell.length_a   1.000
_cell.length_b   1.000
_cell.length_c   1.000
_cell.angle_alpha   90.00
_cell.angle_beta   90.00
_cell.angle_gamma   90.00
#
_symmetry.space_group_name_H-M   'P 1'
#
loop_
_entity.id
_entity.type
_entity.pdbx_description
1 polymer ?
#
loop_
_entity_poly.entity_id
_entity_poly.type
_entity_poly.pdbx_seq_one_letter_code
_entity_poly.pdbx_strand_id
1 'polypeptide(L)'
;MRVYLDAHFFISGFSERPKDVHLIKEAADQLDMELWISRQVFHELRWYLRREIEKMIQIDETLMKDIKQFIDSFKRPESSLPQPNDMSLILAAIKAKDAKIVTSDMKLLNTIQDIKEDVEGIVGSAFVLSLIESLEDEKLKKKLTSIRERIYTEEVRYSISRREAYDPVTRIRIIEEHALRVIKTVKRPAEGLDRKLSKGQPLFVLDFLEDIKAGIPDMFDDFKLGRYDTLADEIEAVQNEIERLLIVSTLTQDSETHQALIEHASNLTLFLYYLEMVCQLYRGTREGIDEAIEISDEAFRLLMFAAVTNDELKALVFFVRIILGLIREDYEEIDYYYSLYDGMLDRAGLEQMKETSEGLYVTMQIIRKFMGGFSLRKTKLDHPEVTIAMLNDIAKYYIQFDQHQNAWQLSANAYKIGVAYNIEEGARQSFLMLYKVSSSADDKYNNGLERIAENALKMFIKKKWNTNQITPILNEVQGNPNPVGDIATDGPVPLKELPEELQGWMAVLSLQAVEGHETLVVRNDKLRARVGVDVSRHPELKGLKTGHKIALAKGDFDLSIAPDYVVSNYAVMLIVTPAEGSEISYEGEYGFSYLEVTEPEEMEN
;
A
#
# COMPACT_ATOMS: atom_id res chain seq x y z
N MET A 1 41.60 4.33 3.07
CA MET A 1 41.04 4.50 1.70
C MET A 1 39.66 5.15 1.80
N ARG A 2 39.28 6.08 0.92
CA ARG A 2 37.94 6.69 0.98
C ARG A 2 36.91 5.87 0.20
N VAL A 3 35.75 5.68 0.81
CA VAL A 3 34.62 4.96 0.22
C VAL A 3 33.41 5.87 0.23
N TYR A 4 32.95 6.28 -0.95
CA TYR A 4 31.74 7.07 -1.14
C TYR A 4 30.53 6.15 -1.29
N LEU A 5 29.51 6.40 -0.50
CA LEU A 5 28.30 5.58 -0.43
C LEU A 5 27.13 6.30 -1.12
N ASP A 6 26.49 5.62 -2.05
CA ASP A 6 25.31 6.08 -2.77
C ASP A 6 24.03 5.98 -1.92
N ALA A 7 22.98 6.74 -2.27
CA ALA A 7 21.70 6.74 -1.57
C ALA A 7 21.06 5.34 -1.57
N HIS A 8 21.14 4.62 -2.70
CA HIS A 8 20.62 3.26 -2.82
C HIS A 8 21.29 2.27 -1.85
N PHE A 9 22.58 2.45 -1.53
CA PHE A 9 23.24 1.58 -0.55
C PHE A 9 22.60 1.70 0.84
N PHE A 10 22.22 2.92 1.22
CA PHE A 10 21.54 3.17 2.50
C PHE A 10 20.10 2.68 2.50
N ILE A 11 19.37 2.94 1.41
CA ILE A 11 17.96 2.57 1.27
C ILE A 11 17.81 1.03 1.29
N SER A 12 18.61 0.32 0.50
CA SER A 12 18.53 -1.15 0.39
C SER A 12 18.98 -1.88 1.66
N GLY A 13 19.94 -1.33 2.40
CA GLY A 13 20.50 -2.00 3.58
C GLY A 13 19.85 -1.61 4.91
N PHE A 14 19.36 -0.37 5.04
CA PHE A 14 19.20 0.25 6.35
C PHE A 14 17.90 1.05 6.51
N SER A 15 17.02 1.09 5.50
CA SER A 15 15.70 1.74 5.59
C SER A 15 14.87 1.26 6.78
N GLU A 16 14.79 -0.07 6.99
CA GLU A 16 14.05 -0.67 8.12
C GLU A 16 14.87 -0.72 9.42
N ARG A 17 16.21 -0.70 9.33
CA ARG A 17 17.10 -0.76 10.49
C ARG A 17 18.26 0.25 10.38
N PRO A 18 17.99 1.55 10.60
CA PRO A 18 18.99 2.61 10.42
C PRO A 18 20.21 2.47 11.33
N LYS A 19 20.04 1.87 12.51
CA LYS A 19 21.13 1.65 13.48
C LYS A 19 22.14 0.59 13.04
N ASP A 20 21.77 -0.28 12.09
CA ASP A 20 22.69 -1.30 11.55
C ASP A 20 23.83 -0.66 10.75
N VAL A 21 23.72 0.62 10.34
CA VAL A 21 24.80 1.39 9.70
C VAL A 21 26.06 1.42 10.57
N HIS A 22 25.92 1.38 11.91
CA HIS A 22 27.08 1.35 12.80
C HIS A 22 27.95 0.10 12.59
N LEU A 23 27.36 -1.03 12.16
CA LEU A 23 28.09 -2.26 11.90
C LEU A 23 28.96 -2.13 10.66
N ILE A 24 28.48 -1.39 9.64
CA ILE A 24 29.29 -1.05 8.46
C ILE A 24 30.41 -0.08 8.85
N LYS A 25 30.12 0.92 9.68
CA LYS A 25 31.14 1.86 10.16
C LYS A 25 32.22 1.17 10.98
N GLU A 26 31.83 0.29 11.91
CA GLU A 26 32.75 -0.50 12.73
C GLU A 26 33.63 -1.41 11.87
N ALA A 27 33.05 -2.08 10.88
CA ALA A 27 33.79 -2.92 9.93
C ALA A 27 34.76 -2.11 9.07
N ALA A 28 34.34 -0.94 8.58
CA ALA A 28 35.18 -0.05 7.78
C ALA A 28 36.36 0.52 8.57
N ASP A 29 36.13 0.89 9.83
CA ASP A 29 37.17 1.40 10.73
C ASP A 29 38.26 0.37 11.02
N GLN A 30 37.89 -0.91 11.18
CA GLN A 30 38.86 -1.99 11.39
C GLN A 30 39.76 -2.24 10.16
N LEU A 31 39.35 -1.76 8.99
CA LEU A 31 40.07 -1.93 7.71
C LEU A 31 40.68 -0.61 7.20
N ASP A 32 40.79 0.41 8.06
CA ASP A 32 41.31 1.74 7.71
C ASP A 32 40.59 2.38 6.49
N MET A 33 39.27 2.14 6.39
CA MET A 33 38.39 2.72 5.38
C MET A 33 37.59 3.89 5.97
N GLU A 34 37.65 5.04 5.30
CA GLU A 34 36.84 6.20 5.66
C GLU A 34 35.55 6.21 4.84
N LEU A 35 34.39 6.23 5.50
CA LEU A 35 33.09 6.31 4.83
C LEU A 35 32.70 7.78 4.60
N TRP A 36 32.33 8.08 3.35
CA TRP A 36 31.95 9.41 2.90
C TRP A 36 30.63 9.37 2.12
N ILE A 37 29.93 10.50 2.09
CA ILE A 37 28.75 10.74 1.26
C ILE A 37 28.81 12.19 0.76
N SER A 38 28.37 12.47 -0.47
CA SER A 38 28.26 13.87 -0.90
C SER A 38 27.05 14.52 -0.24
N ARG A 39 27.10 15.85 -0.05
CA ARG A 39 25.97 16.61 0.49
C ARG A 39 24.68 16.39 -0.32
N GLN A 40 24.79 16.29 -1.65
CA GLN A 40 23.65 16.09 -2.55
C GLN A 40 22.99 14.73 -2.34
N VAL A 41 23.77 13.66 -2.20
CA VAL A 41 23.25 12.31 -1.96
C VAL A 41 22.77 12.15 -0.52
N PHE A 42 23.42 12.83 0.45
CA PHE A 42 22.90 12.91 1.82
C PHE A 42 21.50 13.55 1.87
N HIS A 43 21.24 14.53 1.00
CA HIS A 43 19.91 15.13 0.84
C HIS A 43 18.90 14.28 0.05
N GLU A 44 19.29 13.13 -0.51
CA GLU A 44 18.34 12.16 -1.06
C GLU A 44 17.86 11.18 0.01
N LEU A 45 18.62 11.00 1.08
CA LEU A 45 18.27 10.07 2.14
C LEU A 45 17.09 10.56 2.96
N ARG A 46 16.24 9.63 3.43
CA ARG A 46 15.19 9.94 4.41
C ARG A 46 15.80 10.45 5.72
N TRP A 47 15.09 11.34 6.39
CA TRP A 47 15.61 12.09 7.54
C TRP A 47 16.09 11.19 8.70
N TYR A 48 15.41 10.07 8.96
CA TYR A 48 15.77 9.14 10.03
C TYR A 48 17.11 8.43 9.75
N LEU A 49 17.39 8.15 8.47
CA LEU A 49 18.69 7.67 8.01
C LEU A 49 19.73 8.78 8.13
N ARG A 50 19.43 10.00 7.68
CA ARG A 50 20.33 11.16 7.82
C ARG A 50 20.79 11.35 9.26
N ARG A 51 19.90 11.23 10.25
CA ARG A 51 20.21 11.41 11.68
C ARG A 51 21.21 10.39 12.22
N GLU A 52 21.14 9.15 11.76
CA GLU A 52 22.11 8.12 12.16
C GLU A 52 23.41 8.24 11.37
N ILE A 53 23.32 8.58 10.07
CA ILE A 53 24.45 8.73 9.16
C ILE A 53 25.31 9.94 9.49
N GLU A 54 24.72 11.10 9.82
CA GLU A 54 25.47 12.33 10.17
C GLU A 54 26.38 12.11 11.39
N LYS A 55 26.03 11.19 12.28
CA LYS A 55 26.85 10.83 13.46
C LYS A 55 28.02 9.91 13.11
N MET A 56 27.97 9.22 11.96
CA MET A 56 28.83 8.07 11.65
C MET A 56 29.65 8.25 10.37
N ILE A 57 29.21 9.06 9.41
CA ILE A 57 29.77 9.16 8.05
C ILE A 57 30.12 10.61 7.75
N GLN A 58 31.24 10.84 7.05
CA GLN A 58 31.67 12.19 6.71
C GLN A 58 30.92 12.73 5.48
N ILE A 59 30.48 13.98 5.54
CA ILE A 59 29.76 14.65 4.44
C ILE A 59 30.75 15.51 3.64
N ASP A 60 30.88 15.23 2.35
CA ASP A 60 31.69 16.04 1.42
C ASP A 60 30.84 17.14 0.76
N GLU A 61 31.31 18.38 0.89
CA GLU A 61 30.65 19.57 0.37
C GLU A 61 31.07 19.82 -1.08
N THR A 62 30.27 19.35 -2.05
CA THR A 62 30.47 19.67 -3.46
C THR A 62 29.53 20.77 -3.92
N LEU A 63 30.07 21.79 -4.61
CA LEU A 63 29.28 22.93 -5.08
C LEU A 63 28.51 22.57 -6.34
N MET A 64 27.22 22.95 -6.42
CA MET A 64 26.37 22.74 -7.60
C MET A 64 26.96 23.32 -8.90
N LYS A 65 27.73 24.41 -8.80
CA LYS A 65 28.43 24.99 -9.95
C LYS A 65 29.47 24.03 -10.53
N ASP A 66 30.21 23.34 -9.65
CA ASP A 66 31.26 22.39 -10.05
C ASP A 66 30.64 21.12 -10.65
N ILE A 67 29.51 20.65 -10.09
CA ILE A 67 28.75 19.50 -10.62
C ILE A 67 28.26 19.81 -12.05
N LYS A 68 27.69 21.00 -12.28
CA LYS A 68 27.26 21.41 -13.62
C LYS A 68 28.42 21.50 -14.60
N GLN A 69 29.53 22.12 -14.22
CA GLN A 69 30.74 22.17 -15.06
C GLN A 69 31.30 20.79 -15.36
N PHE A 70 31.20 19.86 -14.42
CA PHE A 70 31.61 18.48 -14.60
C PHE A 70 30.69 17.75 -15.58
N ILE A 71 29.37 17.87 -15.45
CA ILE A 71 28.40 17.31 -16.40
C ILE A 71 28.62 17.88 -17.81
N ASP A 72 28.81 19.19 -17.93
CA ASP A 72 29.07 19.88 -19.21
C ASP A 72 30.38 19.43 -19.89
N SER A 73 31.31 18.83 -19.13
CA SER A 73 32.56 18.30 -19.68
C SER A 73 32.37 16.99 -20.45
N PHE A 74 31.25 16.28 -20.23
CA PHE A 74 30.90 15.06 -20.96
C PHE A 74 30.26 15.38 -22.31
N LYS A 75 30.88 14.93 -23.40
CA LYS A 75 30.31 15.03 -24.76
C LYS A 75 29.25 13.95 -25.03
N ARG A 76 28.26 13.81 -24.13
CA ARG A 76 27.15 12.84 -24.24
C ARG A 76 25.81 13.54 -24.05
N PRO A 77 24.71 13.02 -24.61
CA PRO A 77 23.38 13.58 -24.37
C PRO A 77 23.00 13.41 -22.89
N GLU A 78 22.42 14.46 -22.30
CA GLU A 78 22.11 14.57 -20.86
C GLU A 78 21.25 13.39 -20.34
N SER A 79 20.39 12.83 -21.18
CA SER A 79 19.55 11.66 -20.87
C SER A 79 20.32 10.34 -20.67
N SER A 80 21.61 10.30 -21.05
CA SER A 80 22.48 9.13 -20.95
C SER A 80 23.42 9.17 -19.75
N LEU A 81 23.44 10.28 -19.01
CA LEU A 81 24.23 10.44 -17.80
C LEU A 81 23.39 10.08 -16.55
N PRO A 82 24.04 9.71 -15.43
CA PRO A 82 23.42 9.60 -14.12
C PRO A 82 22.80 10.93 -13.67
N GLN A 83 22.00 10.90 -12.60
CA GLN A 83 21.41 12.13 -12.07
C GLN A 83 22.50 13.08 -11.54
N PRO A 84 22.23 14.40 -11.45
CA PRO A 84 23.21 15.35 -10.92
C PRO A 84 23.74 15.01 -9.51
N ASN A 85 22.93 14.34 -8.69
CA ASN A 85 23.31 13.88 -7.37
C ASN A 85 24.30 12.72 -7.45
N ASP A 86 24.05 11.71 -8.29
CA ASP A 86 25.01 10.63 -8.59
C ASP A 86 26.34 11.19 -9.14
N MET A 87 26.26 12.20 -10.01
CA MET A 87 27.44 12.88 -10.59
C MET A 87 28.28 13.61 -9.53
N SER A 88 27.67 14.01 -8.41
CA SER A 88 28.39 14.61 -7.29
C SER A 88 29.31 13.61 -6.57
N LEU A 89 28.93 12.33 -6.51
CA LEU A 89 29.76 11.25 -5.93
C LEU A 89 31.00 11.02 -6.79
N ILE A 90 30.83 10.98 -8.10
CA ILE A 90 31.96 10.82 -9.05
C ILE A 90 32.94 11.99 -8.90
N LEU A 91 32.43 13.22 -8.87
CA LEU A 91 33.27 14.41 -8.72
C LEU A 91 34.03 14.42 -7.38
N ALA A 92 33.38 14.02 -6.29
CA ALA A 92 34.01 13.92 -4.97
C ALA A 92 35.09 12.82 -4.92
N ALA A 93 34.83 11.67 -5.55
CA ALA A 93 35.78 10.57 -5.65
C ALA A 93 37.03 10.94 -6.46
N ILE A 94 36.86 11.61 -7.61
CA ILE A 94 37.97 12.11 -8.43
C ILE A 94 38.85 13.11 -7.66
N LYS A 95 38.23 14.03 -6.91
CA LYS A 95 38.96 15.01 -6.07
C LYS A 95 39.78 14.35 -4.97
N ALA A 96 39.28 13.25 -4.40
CA ALA A 96 39.94 12.53 -3.32
C ALA A 96 41.17 11.72 -3.76
N LYS A 97 41.17 11.19 -5.00
CA LYS A 97 42.15 10.23 -5.56
C LYS A 97 42.18 8.90 -4.79
N ASP A 98 42.24 7.77 -5.50
CA ASP A 98 42.24 6.42 -4.91
C ASP A 98 41.02 6.17 -4.00
N ALA A 99 39.83 6.38 -4.58
CA ALA A 99 38.54 6.28 -3.89
C ALA A 99 37.61 5.27 -4.57
N LYS A 100 36.77 4.61 -3.76
CA LYS A 100 35.74 3.69 -4.25
C LYS A 100 34.35 4.32 -4.14
N ILE A 101 33.47 4.00 -5.08
CA ILE A 101 32.05 4.35 -5.02
C ILE A 101 31.24 3.06 -4.90
N VAL A 102 30.40 2.98 -3.86
CA VAL A 102 29.48 1.87 -3.63
C VAL A 102 28.09 2.26 -4.11
N THR A 103 27.59 1.58 -5.14
CA THR A 103 26.27 1.86 -5.72
C THR A 103 25.64 0.62 -6.34
N SER A 104 24.31 0.57 -6.32
CA SER A 104 23.53 -0.46 -7.01
C SER A 104 22.91 0.07 -8.31
N ASP A 105 23.14 1.35 -8.68
CA ASP A 105 22.68 1.92 -9.95
C ASP A 105 23.63 1.55 -11.10
N MET A 106 23.11 0.76 -12.04
CA MET A 106 23.83 0.36 -13.25
C MET A 106 24.24 1.54 -14.14
N LYS A 107 23.49 2.64 -14.17
CA LYS A 107 23.89 3.85 -14.92
C LYS A 107 25.10 4.51 -14.30
N LEU A 108 25.15 4.60 -12.96
CA LEU A 108 26.30 5.14 -12.24
C LEU A 108 27.54 4.26 -12.42
N LEU A 109 27.40 2.92 -12.29
CA LEU A 109 28.50 1.97 -12.51
C LEU A 109 29.08 2.05 -13.92
N ASN A 110 28.23 2.10 -14.94
CA ASN A 110 28.68 2.23 -16.34
C ASN A 110 29.42 3.55 -16.57
N THR A 111 28.97 4.63 -15.92
CA THR A 111 29.61 5.94 -16.04
C THR A 111 30.97 5.97 -15.37
N ILE A 112 31.15 5.32 -14.21
CA ILE A 112 32.45 5.17 -13.54
C ILE A 112 33.44 4.39 -14.41
N GLN A 113 33.01 3.29 -15.03
CA GLN A 113 33.84 2.48 -15.93
C GLN A 113 34.29 3.26 -17.18
N ASP A 114 33.45 4.16 -17.67
CA ASP A 114 33.73 4.97 -18.86
C ASP A 114 34.73 6.10 -18.62
N ILE A 115 34.83 6.62 -17.38
CA ILE A 115 35.65 7.78 -17.03
C ILE A 115 37.16 7.45 -16.98
N LYS A 116 37.55 6.18 -16.82
CA LYS A 116 38.95 5.70 -16.87
C LYS A 116 39.95 6.48 -15.97
N GLU A 117 39.47 7.02 -14.87
CA GLU A 117 40.30 7.61 -13.82
C GLU A 117 40.46 6.63 -12.63
N ASP A 118 41.27 6.99 -11.63
CA ASP A 118 41.58 6.20 -10.43
C ASP A 118 40.38 6.07 -9.46
N VAL A 119 39.17 5.80 -9.97
CA VAL A 119 37.92 5.61 -9.22
C VAL A 119 37.32 4.24 -9.55
N GLU A 120 37.09 3.43 -8.51
CA GLU A 120 36.54 2.08 -8.64
C GLU A 120 35.07 2.06 -8.22
N GLY A 121 34.19 1.51 -9.07
CA GLY A 121 32.78 1.29 -8.75
C GLY A 121 32.55 -0.15 -8.26
N ILE A 122 31.84 -0.33 -7.15
CA ILE A 122 31.47 -1.63 -6.60
C ILE A 122 29.99 -1.67 -6.22
N VAL A 123 29.36 -2.83 -6.40
CA VAL A 123 27.95 -3.07 -6.03
C VAL A 123 27.81 -3.20 -4.51
N GLY A 124 26.70 -2.74 -3.94
CA GLY A 124 26.47 -2.72 -2.49
C GLY A 124 26.67 -4.06 -1.80
N SER A 125 26.05 -5.13 -2.32
CA SER A 125 26.21 -6.48 -1.77
C SER A 125 27.64 -7.04 -1.88
N ALA A 126 28.37 -6.66 -2.94
CA ALA A 126 29.77 -7.05 -3.14
C ALA A 126 30.72 -6.29 -2.21
N PHE A 127 30.44 -5.02 -1.92
CA PHE A 127 31.19 -4.24 -0.93
C PHE A 127 31.07 -4.87 0.46
N VAL A 128 29.88 -5.24 0.91
CA VAL A 128 29.70 -5.88 2.23
C VAL A 128 30.39 -7.25 2.28
N LEU A 129 30.38 -8.01 1.17
CA LEU A 129 31.16 -9.27 1.10
C LEU A 129 32.66 -9.02 1.27
N SER A 130 33.19 -7.97 0.64
CA SER A 130 34.62 -7.63 0.76
C SER A 130 35.02 -7.28 2.20
N LEU A 131 34.12 -6.63 2.96
CA LEU A 131 34.33 -6.39 4.39
C LEU A 131 34.35 -7.72 5.17
N ILE A 132 33.41 -8.63 4.90
CA ILE A 132 33.33 -9.93 5.57
C ILE A 132 34.60 -10.76 5.35
N GLU A 133 35.10 -10.81 4.11
CA GLU A 133 36.30 -11.60 3.76
C GLU A 133 37.59 -11.02 4.35
N SER A 134 37.63 -9.70 4.56
CA SER A 134 38.83 -8.99 5.03
C SER A 134 38.92 -8.88 6.56
N LEU A 135 37.81 -9.12 7.27
CA LEU A 135 37.77 -9.05 8.74
C LEU A 135 38.28 -10.34 9.39
N GLU A 136 38.76 -10.24 10.63
CA GLU A 136 39.09 -11.41 11.47
C GLU A 136 37.99 -11.72 12.51
N ASP A 137 37.11 -10.77 12.82
CA ASP A 137 36.04 -10.93 13.83
C ASP A 137 34.84 -11.73 13.29
N GLU A 138 34.76 -13.01 13.65
CA GLU A 138 33.67 -13.92 13.28
C GLU A 138 32.28 -13.48 13.76
N LYS A 139 32.18 -12.75 14.87
CA LYS A 139 30.88 -12.27 15.38
C LYS A 139 30.37 -11.10 14.55
N LEU A 140 31.25 -10.20 14.15
CA LEU A 140 30.92 -9.07 13.26
C LEU A 140 30.60 -9.58 11.85
N LYS A 141 31.36 -10.55 11.33
CA LYS A 141 31.08 -11.22 10.04
C LYS A 141 29.66 -11.76 9.97
N LYS A 142 29.22 -12.50 11.00
CA LYS A 142 27.86 -13.08 11.03
C LYS A 142 26.76 -12.01 10.95
N LYS A 143 26.95 -10.85 11.58
CA LYS A 143 26.01 -9.72 11.50
C LYS A 143 26.02 -9.07 10.12
N LEU A 144 27.20 -8.90 9.53
CA LEU A 144 27.37 -8.34 8.18
C LEU A 144 26.74 -9.24 7.11
N THR A 145 26.74 -10.57 7.28
CA THR A 145 26.08 -11.50 6.35
C THR A 145 24.58 -11.19 6.19
N SER A 146 23.88 -10.92 7.29
CA SER A 146 22.45 -10.55 7.26
C SER A 146 22.21 -9.23 6.52
N ILE A 147 23.12 -8.26 6.67
CA ILE A 147 23.04 -6.97 5.95
C ILE A 147 23.29 -7.19 4.45
N ARG A 148 24.28 -8.03 4.10
CA ARG A 148 24.60 -8.38 2.70
C ARG A 148 23.40 -9.02 2.00
N GLU A 149 22.75 -9.99 2.63
CA GLU A 149 21.58 -10.69 2.08
C GLU A 149 20.42 -9.72 1.82
N ARG A 150 20.18 -8.78 2.73
CA ARG A 150 19.15 -7.74 2.57
C ARG A 150 19.43 -6.85 1.35
N ILE A 151 20.66 -6.32 1.25
CA ILE A 151 21.06 -5.48 0.12
C ILE A 151 20.96 -6.25 -1.20
N TYR A 152 21.40 -7.52 -1.22
CA TYR A 152 21.35 -8.37 -2.41
C TYR A 152 19.91 -8.66 -2.87
N THR A 153 18.99 -8.97 -1.95
CA THR A 153 17.59 -9.22 -2.27
C THR A 153 16.92 -8.00 -2.90
N GLU A 154 17.18 -6.80 -2.39
CA GLU A 154 16.64 -5.56 -2.97
C GLU A 154 17.24 -5.24 -4.34
N GLU A 155 18.54 -5.48 -4.55
CA GLU A 155 19.19 -5.37 -5.87
C GLU A 155 18.54 -6.29 -6.92
N VAL A 156 18.18 -7.51 -6.53
CA VAL A 156 17.48 -8.48 -7.39
C VAL A 156 16.02 -8.05 -7.62
N ARG A 157 15.30 -7.61 -6.59
CA ARG A 157 13.90 -7.17 -6.65
C ARG A 157 13.72 -5.96 -7.59
N TYR A 158 14.60 -4.97 -7.49
CA TYR A 158 14.61 -3.79 -8.37
C TYR A 158 14.76 -4.15 -9.85
N SER A 159 15.42 -5.28 -10.14
CA SER A 159 15.59 -5.79 -11.51
C SER A 159 14.33 -6.47 -12.06
N ILE A 160 13.41 -6.93 -11.19
CA ILE A 160 12.23 -7.73 -11.56
C ILE A 160 10.95 -6.87 -11.69
N SER A 161 10.84 -5.76 -10.96
CA SER A 161 9.61 -4.96 -10.78
C SER A 161 9.10 -4.15 -11.99
N ARG A 162 9.63 -4.35 -13.20
CA ARG A 162 9.22 -3.61 -14.43
C ARG A 162 8.34 -4.43 -15.39
N ARG A 163 7.14 -4.87 -14.98
CA ARG A 163 6.02 -5.26 -15.87
C ARG A 163 4.64 -4.99 -15.22
N GLU A 164 3.69 -4.58 -16.08
CA GLU A 164 2.34 -3.96 -15.91
C GLU A 164 1.29 -4.82 -15.14
N ALA A 165 0.03 -4.44 -14.82
CA ALA A 165 -0.96 -3.48 -15.36
C ALA A 165 -2.17 -3.24 -14.39
N TYR A 166 -2.89 -2.12 -14.54
CA TYR A 166 -3.75 -1.36 -13.59
C TYR A 166 -5.07 -1.99 -13.04
N ASP A 167 -5.68 -1.53 -11.91
CA ASP A 167 -5.22 -1.48 -10.50
C ASP A 167 -6.16 -0.59 -9.60
N PRO A 168 -6.40 -0.93 -8.31
CA PRO A 168 -6.63 0.00 -7.17
C PRO A 168 -6.09 1.44 -7.32
N VAL A 169 -5.08 1.65 -8.16
CA VAL A 169 -4.62 2.92 -8.71
C VAL A 169 -5.71 3.93 -9.08
N THR A 170 -6.93 3.60 -9.50
CA THR A 170 -7.93 4.69 -9.74
C THR A 170 -8.36 5.39 -8.45
N ARG A 171 -8.44 4.67 -7.33
CA ARG A 171 -8.73 5.27 -6.02
C ARG A 171 -7.49 5.88 -5.39
N ILE A 172 -6.35 5.20 -5.51
CA ILE A 172 -5.06 5.76 -5.10
C ILE A 172 -4.76 7.02 -5.89
N ARG A 173 -5.12 7.10 -7.17
CA ARG A 173 -4.97 8.28 -8.03
C ARG A 173 -5.91 9.40 -7.65
N ILE A 174 -7.12 9.14 -7.16
CA ILE A 174 -7.99 10.18 -6.60
C ILE A 174 -7.43 10.67 -5.26
N ILE A 175 -6.97 9.77 -4.38
CA ILE A 175 -6.30 10.10 -3.11
C ILE A 175 -4.99 10.88 -3.36
N GLU A 176 -4.19 10.46 -4.34
CA GLU A 176 -2.94 11.07 -4.79
C GLU A 176 -3.20 12.40 -5.51
N GLU A 177 -4.19 12.50 -6.39
CA GLU A 177 -4.56 13.76 -7.05
C GLU A 177 -5.14 14.78 -6.06
N HIS A 178 -5.84 14.32 -5.01
CA HIS A 178 -6.36 15.17 -3.93
C HIS A 178 -5.24 15.57 -2.97
N ALA A 179 -4.38 14.64 -2.58
CA ALA A 179 -3.21 14.93 -1.76
C ALA A 179 -2.20 15.85 -2.46
N LEU A 180 -1.89 15.61 -3.74
CA LEU A 180 -1.03 16.49 -4.55
C LEU A 180 -1.66 17.86 -4.77
N ARG A 181 -2.99 17.97 -4.83
CA ARG A 181 -3.70 19.27 -4.85
C ARG A 181 -3.57 20.00 -3.52
N VAL A 182 -3.79 19.30 -2.40
CA VAL A 182 -3.58 19.82 -1.04
C VAL A 182 -2.14 20.31 -0.86
N ILE A 183 -1.13 19.52 -1.27
CA ILE A 183 0.29 19.91 -1.24
C ILE A 183 0.59 21.13 -2.11
N LYS A 184 -0.02 21.22 -3.32
CA LYS A 184 0.13 22.39 -4.20
C LYS A 184 -0.55 23.66 -3.66
N THR A 185 -1.60 23.51 -2.86
CA THR A 185 -2.28 24.63 -2.18
C THR A 185 -1.57 25.12 -0.92
N VAL A 186 -0.73 24.29 -0.30
CA VAL A 186 0.26 24.73 0.70
C VAL A 186 1.41 25.44 -0.05
N LYS A 187 1.14 26.65 -0.56
CA LYS A 187 2.15 27.46 -1.25
C LYS A 187 3.41 27.57 -0.39
N ARG A 188 4.57 27.42 -1.03
CA ARG A 188 5.86 27.90 -0.49
C ARG A 188 5.63 29.27 0.15
N PRO A 189 5.99 29.49 1.42
CA PRO A 189 6.15 30.85 1.90
C PRO A 189 7.06 31.55 0.89
N ALA A 190 6.57 32.66 0.33
CA ALA A 190 7.26 33.36 -0.73
C ALA A 190 8.74 33.59 -0.35
N GLU A 191 9.62 33.60 -1.36
CA GLU A 191 11.07 33.87 -1.34
C GLU A 191 11.49 35.17 -0.61
N GLY A 192 10.58 35.85 0.09
CA GLY A 192 10.81 36.99 0.97
C GLY A 192 10.85 36.67 2.48
N LEU A 193 10.49 35.47 2.95
CA LEU A 193 10.50 35.15 4.39
C LEU A 193 11.94 34.99 4.94
N ASP A 194 12.83 34.39 4.16
CA ASP A 194 14.27 34.24 4.47
C ASP A 194 14.98 35.55 4.78
N ARG A 195 14.46 36.68 4.28
CA ARG A 195 15.06 38.00 4.50
C ARG A 195 14.60 38.67 5.80
N LYS A 196 13.52 38.20 6.42
CA LYS A 196 12.98 38.76 7.68
C LYS A 196 13.30 37.90 8.91
N LEU A 197 13.62 36.63 8.73
CA LEU A 197 13.93 35.72 9.82
C LEU A 197 15.36 35.96 10.34
N SER A 198 15.47 36.71 11.42
CA SER A 198 16.73 36.84 12.17
C SER A 198 17.18 35.48 12.69
N LYS A 199 18.47 35.16 12.47
CA LYS A 199 19.19 33.94 12.92
C LYS A 199 18.66 33.36 14.25
N GLY A 200 18.21 32.10 14.23
CA GLY A 200 17.80 31.34 15.42
C GLY A 200 17.00 30.05 15.09
N GLN A 201 16.60 29.33 16.15
CA GLN A 201 15.77 28.09 16.13
C GLN A 201 14.56 28.07 15.16
N PRO A 202 13.89 29.19 14.80
CA PRO A 202 12.74 29.17 13.88
C PRO A 202 13.08 28.80 12.44
N LEU A 203 14.31 29.07 11.96
CA LEU A 203 14.74 28.64 10.63
C LEU A 203 14.85 27.12 10.56
N PHE A 204 15.41 26.50 11.60
CA PHE A 204 15.57 25.05 11.69
C PHE A 204 14.24 24.31 11.64
N VAL A 205 13.20 24.84 12.30
CA VAL A 205 11.85 24.24 12.26
C VAL A 205 11.23 24.38 10.87
N LEU A 206 11.43 25.52 10.19
CA LEU A 206 10.96 25.69 8.81
C LEU A 206 11.68 24.76 7.83
N ASP A 207 13.01 24.66 7.92
CA ASP A 207 13.81 23.74 7.11
C ASP A 207 13.36 22.29 7.32
N PHE A 208 13.09 21.89 8.57
CA PHE A 208 12.55 20.57 8.90
C PHE A 208 11.16 20.33 8.28
N LEU A 209 10.24 21.29 8.36
CA LEU A 209 8.91 21.18 7.75
C LEU A 209 8.99 21.10 6.21
N GLU A 210 9.95 21.78 5.59
CA GLU A 210 10.20 21.68 4.15
C GLU A 210 10.87 20.36 3.75
N ASP A 211 11.75 19.80 4.58
CA ASP A 211 12.32 18.46 4.40
C ASP A 211 11.23 17.37 4.43
N ILE A 212 10.29 17.45 5.38
CA ILE A 212 9.15 16.52 5.44
C ILE A 212 8.33 16.61 4.15
N LYS A 213 8.02 17.84 3.70
CA LYS A 213 7.28 18.03 2.45
C LYS A 213 8.00 17.43 1.24
N ALA A 214 9.32 17.55 1.20
CA ALA A 214 10.13 16.97 0.13
C ALA A 214 10.06 15.44 0.11
N GLY A 215 9.86 14.80 1.27
CA GLY A 215 9.70 13.35 1.41
C GLY A 215 8.28 12.81 1.16
N ILE A 216 7.26 13.67 1.02
CA ILE A 216 5.88 13.21 0.79
C ILE A 216 5.73 12.33 -0.48
N PRO A 217 6.40 12.60 -1.62
CA PRO A 217 6.33 11.71 -2.78
C PRO A 217 6.74 10.27 -2.45
N ASP A 218 7.78 10.08 -1.66
CA ASP A 218 8.26 8.74 -1.26
C ASP A 218 7.24 8.03 -0.35
N MET A 219 6.55 8.78 0.51
CA MET A 219 5.44 8.26 1.32
C MET A 219 4.29 7.76 0.44
N PHE A 220 3.99 8.45 -0.67
CA PHE A 220 3.00 7.96 -1.65
C PHE A 220 3.47 6.71 -2.39
N ASP A 221 4.76 6.60 -2.66
CA ASP A 221 5.31 5.39 -3.27
C ASP A 221 5.22 4.20 -2.30
N ASP A 222 5.51 4.39 -1.02
CA ASP A 222 5.29 3.34 0.00
C ASP A 222 3.81 2.97 0.15
N PHE A 223 2.91 3.95 0.09
CA PHE A 223 1.47 3.72 0.08
C PHE A 223 1.05 2.87 -1.13
N LYS A 224 1.54 3.18 -2.33
CA LYS A 224 1.29 2.41 -3.57
C LYS A 224 1.86 1.01 -3.51
N LEU A 225 2.98 0.83 -2.80
CA LEU A 225 3.63 -0.46 -2.57
C LEU A 225 2.96 -1.27 -1.44
N GLY A 226 1.91 -0.74 -0.80
CA GLY A 226 1.17 -1.42 0.27
C GLY A 226 1.92 -1.49 1.60
N ARG A 227 2.94 -0.63 1.82
CA ARG A 227 3.74 -0.61 3.05
C ARG A 227 3.07 0.21 4.15
N TYR A 228 1.81 -0.08 4.43
CA TYR A 228 0.97 0.75 5.31
C TYR A 228 1.48 0.81 6.76
N ASP A 229 1.96 -0.32 7.31
CA ASP A 229 2.50 -0.38 8.67
C ASP A 229 3.74 0.52 8.82
N THR A 230 4.75 0.30 7.97
CA THR A 230 5.99 1.09 7.98
C THR A 230 5.71 2.58 7.76
N LEU A 231 4.78 2.89 6.87
CA LEU A 231 4.40 4.27 6.58
C LEU A 231 3.64 4.92 7.74
N ALA A 232 2.74 4.19 8.41
CA ALA A 232 2.03 4.70 9.59
C ALA A 232 3.01 5.03 10.72
N ASP A 233 3.94 4.12 11.03
CA ASP A 233 4.99 4.34 12.04
C ASP A 233 5.89 5.55 11.68
N GLU A 234 6.24 5.68 10.39
CA GLU A 234 7.01 6.84 9.90
C GLU A 234 6.24 8.15 10.11
N ILE A 235 4.95 8.16 9.78
CA ILE A 235 4.09 9.33 9.92
C ILE A 235 3.93 9.72 11.40
N GLU A 236 3.65 8.76 12.29
CA GLU A 236 3.51 8.99 13.72
C GLU A 236 4.80 9.60 14.30
N ALA A 237 5.96 9.07 13.91
CA ALA A 237 7.25 9.60 14.33
C ALA A 237 7.48 11.05 13.86
N VAL A 238 7.08 11.37 12.62
CA VAL A 238 7.17 12.73 12.06
C VAL A 238 6.24 13.68 12.81
N GLN A 239 5.00 13.30 13.09
CA GLN A 239 4.04 14.12 13.82
C GLN A 239 4.55 14.45 15.23
N ASN A 240 5.03 13.44 15.96
CA ASN A 240 5.61 13.60 17.29
C ASN A 240 6.79 14.60 17.29
N GLU A 241 7.60 14.61 16.24
CA GLU A 241 8.72 15.55 16.12
C GLU A 241 8.27 16.97 15.76
N ILE A 242 7.26 17.11 14.87
CA ILE A 242 6.64 18.42 14.59
C ILE A 242 6.10 19.03 15.89
N GLU A 243 5.38 18.25 16.71
CA GLU A 243 4.84 18.71 17.99
C GLU A 243 5.95 19.17 18.95
N ARG A 244 7.01 18.38 19.09
CA ARG A 244 8.18 18.75 19.91
C ARG A 244 8.83 20.04 19.44
N LEU A 245 9.04 20.20 18.14
CA LEU A 245 9.65 21.39 17.57
C LEU A 245 8.75 22.61 17.68
N LEU A 246 7.43 22.43 17.58
CA LEU A 246 6.45 23.51 17.81
C LEU A 246 6.49 24.00 19.25
N ILE A 247 6.58 23.11 20.24
CA ILE A 247 6.74 23.49 21.66
C ILE A 247 7.99 24.34 21.84
N VAL A 248 9.12 23.94 21.25
CA VAL A 248 10.37 24.71 21.31
C VAL A 248 10.25 26.07 20.60
N SER A 249 9.47 26.14 19.52
CA SER A 249 9.25 27.37 18.75
C SER A 249 8.41 28.43 19.49
N THR A 250 7.64 28.08 20.52
CA THR A 250 6.86 29.04 21.36
C THR A 250 7.73 30.05 22.11
N LEU A 251 9.05 29.88 22.10
CA LEU A 251 10.04 30.82 22.64
C LEU A 251 10.38 31.97 21.68
N THR A 252 9.70 32.07 20.52
CA THR A 252 9.92 33.14 19.54
C THR A 252 9.30 34.47 19.95
N GLN A 253 10.05 35.56 19.75
CA GLN A 253 9.60 36.92 20.09
C GLN A 253 8.82 37.62 18.96
N ASP A 254 8.85 37.08 17.73
CA ASP A 254 8.15 37.66 16.58
C ASP A 254 6.81 36.96 16.31
N SER A 255 5.72 37.68 16.57
CA SER A 255 4.35 37.14 16.51
C SER A 255 3.90 36.78 15.10
N GLU A 256 4.38 37.47 14.05
CA GLU A 256 4.00 37.16 12.66
C GLU A 256 4.65 35.87 12.18
N THR A 257 5.96 35.71 12.44
CA THR A 257 6.69 34.47 12.14
C THR A 257 6.13 33.28 12.89
N HIS A 258 5.82 33.44 14.18
CA HIS A 258 5.26 32.37 15.00
C HIS A 258 3.90 31.90 14.46
N GLN A 259 3.03 32.84 14.09
CA GLN A 259 1.72 32.53 13.50
C GLN A 259 1.85 31.76 12.17
N ALA A 260 2.73 32.20 11.27
CA ALA A 260 2.95 31.52 9.99
C ALA A 260 3.51 30.10 10.18
N LEU A 261 4.39 29.91 11.17
CA LEU A 261 4.97 28.61 11.51
C LEU A 261 3.91 27.67 12.10
N ILE A 262 3.04 28.15 12.98
CA ILE A 262 1.91 27.39 13.51
C ILE A 262 0.96 26.98 12.39
N GLU A 263 0.57 27.89 11.52
CA GLU A 263 -0.35 27.58 10.40
C GLU A 263 0.23 26.52 9.47
N HIS A 264 1.53 26.63 9.17
CA HIS A 264 2.22 25.71 8.30
C HIS A 264 2.34 24.31 8.89
N ALA A 265 2.78 24.23 10.14
CA ALA A 265 2.89 22.96 10.85
C ALA A 265 1.51 22.33 11.06
N SER A 266 0.48 23.12 11.39
CA SER A 266 -0.89 22.61 11.57
C SER A 266 -1.46 22.00 10.28
N ASN A 267 -1.25 22.65 9.13
CA ASN A 267 -1.67 22.09 7.84
C ASN A 267 -0.91 20.78 7.51
N LEU A 268 0.39 20.72 7.78
CA LEU A 268 1.21 19.53 7.53
C LEU A 268 0.83 18.39 8.48
N THR A 269 0.69 18.66 9.78
CA THR A 269 0.24 17.68 10.78
C THR A 269 -1.13 17.14 10.44
N LEU A 270 -2.09 17.99 10.03
CA LEU A 270 -3.41 17.51 9.61
C LEU A 270 -3.34 16.62 8.36
N PHE A 271 -2.46 16.95 7.42
CA PHE A 271 -2.23 16.13 6.22
C PHE A 271 -1.64 14.76 6.60
N LEU A 272 -0.69 14.74 7.54
CA LEU A 272 -0.09 13.52 8.05
C LEU A 272 -1.14 12.66 8.77
N TYR A 273 -1.98 13.23 9.63
CA TYR A 273 -3.09 12.49 10.26
C TYR A 273 -4.05 11.92 9.21
N TYR A 274 -4.38 12.69 8.17
CA TYR A 274 -5.19 12.19 7.07
C TYR A 274 -4.56 10.98 6.40
N LEU A 275 -3.27 11.06 6.05
CA LEU A 275 -2.56 9.96 5.39
C LEU A 275 -2.48 8.73 6.29
N GLU A 276 -2.18 8.91 7.57
CA GLU A 276 -2.11 7.84 8.55
C GLU A 276 -3.45 7.14 8.73
N MET A 277 -4.57 7.88 8.90
CA MET A 277 -5.91 7.29 8.95
C MET A 277 -6.20 6.46 7.69
N VAL A 278 -5.77 6.92 6.52
CA VAL A 278 -5.96 6.18 5.27
C VAL A 278 -5.08 4.93 5.24
N CYS A 279 -3.82 5.00 5.66
CA CYS A 279 -2.96 3.81 5.80
C CYS A 279 -3.62 2.77 6.71
N GLN A 280 -4.09 3.21 7.87
CA GLN A 280 -4.74 2.36 8.87
C GLN A 280 -6.06 1.74 8.36
N LEU A 281 -6.87 2.52 7.64
CA LEU A 281 -8.06 2.02 6.95
C LEU A 281 -7.70 0.96 5.90
N TYR A 282 -6.60 1.18 5.17
CA TYR A 282 -6.12 0.30 4.12
C TYR A 282 -5.43 -0.95 4.67
N ARG A 283 -4.87 -0.96 5.89
CA ARG A 283 -4.44 -2.20 6.57
C ARG A 283 -5.58 -3.21 6.63
N GLY A 284 -6.82 -2.71 6.73
CA GLY A 284 -8.00 -3.56 6.79
C GLY A 284 -7.87 -4.53 7.95
N THR A 285 -7.79 -4.04 9.18
CA THR A 285 -7.88 -4.86 10.40
C THR A 285 -8.76 -4.13 11.40
N ARG A 286 -9.31 -4.82 12.40
CA ARG A 286 -10.10 -4.14 13.45
C ARG A 286 -9.25 -3.16 14.25
N GLU A 287 -8.02 -3.56 14.57
CA GLU A 287 -7.04 -2.74 15.27
C GLU A 287 -6.71 -1.48 14.45
N GLY A 288 -6.44 -1.60 13.15
CA GLY A 288 -6.20 -0.44 12.29
C GLY A 288 -7.40 0.51 12.22
N ILE A 289 -8.65 0.00 12.23
CA ILE A 289 -9.83 0.86 12.28
C ILE A 289 -9.94 1.59 13.63
N ASP A 290 -9.63 0.92 14.74
CA ASP A 290 -9.63 1.55 16.07
C ASP A 290 -8.53 2.62 16.17
N GLU A 291 -7.31 2.33 15.70
CA GLU A 291 -6.19 3.30 15.61
C GLU A 291 -6.55 4.51 14.73
N ALA A 292 -7.17 4.27 13.56
CA ALA A 292 -7.60 5.34 12.68
C ALA A 292 -8.63 6.28 13.33
N ILE A 293 -9.45 5.79 14.26
CA ILE A 293 -10.40 6.61 15.00
C ILE A 293 -9.69 7.47 16.05
N GLU A 294 -8.74 6.91 16.78
CA GLU A 294 -7.93 7.67 17.73
C GLU A 294 -7.17 8.81 17.02
N ILE A 295 -6.57 8.51 15.87
CA ILE A 295 -5.93 9.51 14.99
C ILE A 295 -6.97 10.53 14.50
N SER A 296 -8.17 10.09 14.15
CA SER A 296 -9.26 10.99 13.75
C SER A 296 -9.65 11.97 14.85
N ASP A 297 -9.63 11.54 16.12
CA ASP A 297 -9.93 12.40 17.27
C ASP A 297 -8.83 13.44 17.50
N GLU A 298 -7.57 13.09 17.30
CA GLU A 298 -6.45 14.05 17.31
C GLU A 298 -6.56 15.05 16.15
N ALA A 299 -6.84 14.57 14.94
CA ALA A 299 -7.07 15.42 13.77
C ALA A 299 -8.25 16.39 14.00
N PHE A 300 -9.34 15.93 14.60
CA PHE A 300 -10.48 16.78 14.94
C PHE A 300 -10.14 17.81 16.02
N ARG A 301 -9.36 17.45 17.04
CA ARG A 301 -8.84 18.42 18.02
C ARG A 301 -8.00 19.49 17.33
N LEU A 302 -7.11 19.11 16.43
CA LEU A 302 -6.30 20.06 15.65
C LEU A 302 -7.20 21.00 14.84
N LEU A 303 -8.26 20.50 14.20
CA LEU A 303 -9.23 21.33 13.48
C LEU A 303 -9.98 22.33 14.37
N MET A 304 -10.24 21.98 15.63
CA MET A 304 -10.95 22.84 16.59
C MET A 304 -10.05 23.93 17.18
N PHE A 305 -8.75 23.66 17.36
CA PHE A 305 -7.84 24.53 18.10
C PHE A 305 -6.79 25.25 17.24
N ALA A 306 -6.50 24.76 16.02
CA ALA A 306 -5.48 25.34 15.15
C ALA A 306 -6.06 26.05 13.93
N ALA A 307 -5.31 27.05 13.43
CA ALA A 307 -5.64 27.80 12.22
C ALA A 307 -5.31 26.99 10.95
N VAL A 308 -6.01 25.88 10.73
CA VAL A 308 -5.94 25.13 9.47
C VAL A 308 -6.65 25.96 8.39
N THR A 309 -5.94 26.28 7.32
CA THR A 309 -6.46 27.17 6.25
C THR A 309 -6.90 26.41 5.00
N ASN A 310 -6.54 25.13 4.87
CA ASN A 310 -6.86 24.32 3.71
C ASN A 310 -8.22 23.61 3.84
N ASP A 311 -9.27 24.16 3.26
CA ASP A 311 -10.63 23.60 3.37
C ASP A 311 -10.82 22.26 2.65
N GLU A 312 -10.06 21.98 1.57
CA GLU A 312 -10.09 20.67 0.90
C GLU A 312 -9.55 19.56 1.82
N LEU A 313 -8.44 19.84 2.52
CA LEU A 313 -7.88 18.91 3.51
C LEU A 313 -8.82 18.67 4.69
N LYS A 314 -9.49 19.73 5.20
CA LYS A 314 -10.52 19.58 6.25
C LYS A 314 -11.65 18.66 5.78
N ALA A 315 -12.13 18.87 4.55
CA ALA A 315 -13.19 18.06 3.97
C ALA A 315 -12.77 16.59 3.83
N LEU A 316 -11.52 16.31 3.45
CA LEU A 316 -10.97 14.96 3.37
C LEU A 316 -10.91 14.27 4.74
N VAL A 317 -10.50 14.98 5.80
CA VAL A 317 -10.49 14.46 7.17
C VAL A 317 -11.90 14.10 7.65
N PHE A 318 -12.89 14.97 7.42
CA PHE A 318 -14.28 14.64 7.76
C PHE A 318 -14.81 13.48 6.93
N PHE A 319 -14.45 13.41 5.65
CA PHE A 319 -14.84 12.30 4.78
C PHE A 319 -14.35 10.96 5.35
N VAL A 320 -13.06 10.83 5.68
CA VAL A 320 -12.50 9.60 6.25
C VAL A 320 -13.13 9.30 7.61
N ARG A 321 -13.34 10.31 8.46
CA ARG A 321 -14.02 10.12 9.75
C ARG A 321 -15.43 9.55 9.59
N ILE A 322 -16.21 10.04 8.64
CA ILE A 322 -17.56 9.52 8.36
C ILE A 322 -17.46 8.06 7.90
N ILE A 323 -16.50 7.72 7.05
CA ILE A 323 -16.27 6.33 6.61
C ILE A 323 -15.95 5.42 7.80
N LEU A 324 -15.04 5.84 8.69
CA LEU A 324 -14.71 5.10 9.92
C LEU A 324 -15.94 4.90 10.81
N GLY A 325 -16.73 5.96 11.02
CA GLY A 325 -17.99 5.89 11.75
C GLY A 325 -18.99 4.92 11.12
N LEU A 326 -19.12 4.91 9.79
CA LEU A 326 -20.00 3.99 9.06
C LEU A 326 -19.56 2.53 9.27
N ILE A 327 -18.26 2.27 9.18
CA ILE A 327 -17.66 0.94 9.37
C ILE A 327 -17.88 0.45 10.82
N ARG A 328 -17.75 1.33 11.81
CA ARG A 328 -18.03 1.03 13.23
C ARG A 328 -19.50 1.04 13.62
N GLU A 329 -20.38 1.45 12.71
CA GLU A 329 -21.81 1.64 12.95
C GLU A 329 -22.11 2.68 14.05
N ASP A 330 -21.22 3.66 14.25
CA ASP A 330 -21.42 4.78 15.19
C ASP A 330 -22.29 5.87 14.56
N TYR A 331 -23.58 5.58 14.47
CA TYR A 331 -24.53 6.42 13.76
C TYR A 331 -24.89 7.74 14.45
N GLU A 332 -24.56 7.92 15.72
CA GLU A 332 -24.88 9.16 16.46
C GLU A 332 -23.91 10.28 16.08
N GLU A 333 -22.62 9.97 15.99
CA GLU A 333 -21.59 10.94 15.58
C GLU A 333 -21.65 11.31 14.10
N ILE A 334 -22.01 10.36 13.24
CA ILE A 334 -21.99 10.53 11.78
C ILE A 334 -22.88 11.69 11.31
N ASP A 335 -24.06 11.90 11.91
CA ASP A 335 -24.98 12.97 11.46
C ASP A 335 -24.36 14.37 11.63
N TYR A 336 -23.63 14.57 12.72
CA TYR A 336 -22.92 15.80 12.99
C TYR A 336 -21.79 16.02 11.97
N TYR A 337 -20.93 15.01 11.79
CA TYR A 337 -19.80 15.11 10.87
C TYR A 337 -20.23 15.21 9.40
N TYR A 338 -21.27 14.49 8.99
CA TYR A 338 -21.83 14.61 7.65
C TYR A 338 -22.38 16.02 7.39
N SER A 339 -23.10 16.61 8.34
CA SER A 339 -23.60 17.98 8.21
C SER A 339 -22.47 19.01 8.09
N LEU A 340 -21.38 18.82 8.85
CA LEU A 340 -20.18 19.65 8.75
C LEU A 340 -19.47 19.49 7.41
N TYR A 341 -19.33 18.26 6.94
CA TYR A 341 -18.71 17.92 5.67
C TYR A 341 -19.50 18.54 4.50
N ASP A 342 -20.78 18.21 4.38
CA ASP A 342 -21.65 18.66 3.28
C ASP A 342 -21.75 20.20 3.24
N GLY A 343 -22.00 20.82 4.40
CA GLY A 343 -22.04 22.29 4.49
C GLY A 343 -20.68 22.97 4.26
N MET A 344 -19.57 22.26 4.43
CA MET A 344 -18.25 22.78 4.05
C MET A 344 -18.00 22.69 2.55
N LEU A 345 -18.43 21.61 1.89
CA LEU A 345 -18.28 21.47 0.44
C LEU A 345 -18.91 22.65 -0.30
N ASP A 346 -20.13 23.04 0.11
CA ASP A 346 -20.82 24.20 -0.47
C ASP A 346 -20.13 25.52 -0.17
N ARG A 347 -19.70 25.75 1.08
CA ARG A 347 -19.05 27.02 1.48
C ARG A 347 -17.69 27.21 0.82
N ALA A 348 -16.91 26.15 0.66
CA ALA A 348 -15.59 26.18 0.07
C ALA A 348 -15.60 26.01 -1.46
N GLY A 349 -16.76 25.73 -2.06
CA GLY A 349 -16.90 25.53 -3.51
C GLY A 349 -16.22 24.26 -4.02
N LEU A 350 -16.17 23.21 -3.19
CA LEU A 350 -15.51 21.93 -3.49
C LEU A 350 -16.44 20.99 -4.27
N GLU A 351 -16.91 21.44 -5.45
CA GLU A 351 -17.88 20.72 -6.27
C GLU A 351 -17.42 19.29 -6.62
N GLN A 352 -16.12 19.08 -6.83
CA GLN A 352 -15.56 17.75 -7.12
C GLN A 352 -15.79 16.71 -6.00
N MET A 353 -16.05 17.13 -4.77
CA MET A 353 -16.27 16.24 -3.62
C MET A 353 -17.77 16.01 -3.33
N LYS A 354 -18.67 16.61 -4.11
CA LYS A 354 -20.12 16.39 -3.91
C LYS A 354 -20.55 14.98 -4.28
N GLU A 355 -19.84 14.35 -5.24
CA GLU A 355 -20.06 12.95 -5.59
C GLU A 355 -19.85 11.99 -4.40
N THR A 356 -18.88 12.31 -3.53
CA THR A 356 -18.64 11.53 -2.30
C THR A 356 -19.69 11.83 -1.22
N SER A 357 -20.22 13.06 -1.14
CA SER A 357 -21.36 13.37 -0.25
C SER A 357 -22.63 12.59 -0.64
N GLU A 358 -22.95 12.51 -1.94
CA GLU A 358 -24.09 11.71 -2.43
C GLU A 358 -23.95 10.23 -2.03
N GLY A 359 -22.76 9.65 -2.26
CA GLY A 359 -22.48 8.27 -1.88
C GLY A 359 -22.63 8.00 -0.38
N LEU A 360 -22.12 8.91 0.47
CA LEU A 360 -22.23 8.81 1.93
C LEU A 360 -23.69 8.86 2.37
N TYR A 361 -24.46 9.80 1.81
CA TYR A 361 -25.88 9.94 2.12
C TYR A 361 -26.68 8.70 1.73
N VAL A 362 -26.45 8.16 0.54
CA VAL A 362 -27.09 6.92 0.08
C VAL A 362 -26.72 5.73 0.98
N THR A 363 -25.45 5.63 1.37
CA THR A 363 -24.98 4.58 2.29
C THR A 363 -25.73 4.65 3.61
N MET A 364 -25.81 5.84 4.22
CA MET A 364 -26.58 6.07 5.45
C MET A 364 -28.05 5.71 5.29
N GLN A 365 -28.69 6.10 4.17
CA GLN A 365 -30.09 5.74 3.89
C GLN A 365 -30.33 4.23 3.77
N ILE A 366 -29.33 3.46 3.31
CA ILE A 366 -29.43 2.01 3.18
C ILE A 366 -29.33 1.34 4.54
N ILE A 367 -28.30 1.68 5.33
CA ILE A 367 -28.01 1.00 6.60
C ILE A 367 -28.90 1.50 7.75
N ARG A 368 -29.33 2.77 7.73
CA ARG A 368 -30.11 3.40 8.81
C ARG A 368 -31.60 3.38 8.47
N LYS A 369 -32.31 2.39 9.02
CA LYS A 369 -33.76 2.18 8.78
C LYS A 369 -34.63 3.43 9.07
N PHE A 370 -34.26 4.28 10.02
CA PHE A 370 -35.07 5.44 10.39
C PHE A 370 -35.03 6.56 9.34
N MET A 371 -34.04 6.58 8.44
CA MET A 371 -33.94 7.55 7.33
C MET A 371 -34.92 7.24 6.19
N GLY A 372 -35.87 6.33 6.39
CA GLY A 372 -36.92 6.00 5.42
C GLY A 372 -36.52 5.03 4.31
N GLY A 373 -35.26 4.58 4.31
CA GLY A 373 -34.70 3.62 3.35
C GLY A 373 -34.41 4.23 1.97
N PHE A 374 -33.30 3.83 1.36
CA PHE A 374 -32.98 4.24 0.00
C PHE A 374 -33.98 3.65 -1.02
N SER A 375 -34.39 4.47 -1.99
CA SER A 375 -35.25 4.02 -3.09
C SER A 375 -34.99 4.79 -4.37
N LEU A 376 -34.63 4.08 -5.44
CA LEU A 376 -34.49 4.61 -6.80
C LEU A 376 -35.76 5.24 -7.38
N ARG A 377 -36.93 5.02 -6.77
CA ARG A 377 -38.18 5.68 -7.17
C ARG A 377 -38.30 7.10 -6.60
N LYS A 378 -37.62 7.37 -5.49
CA LYS A 378 -37.68 8.65 -4.76
C LYS A 378 -36.42 9.48 -4.94
N THR A 379 -35.27 8.81 -5.05
CA THR A 379 -33.95 9.43 -5.15
C THR A 379 -33.40 9.22 -6.55
N LYS A 380 -33.15 10.32 -7.26
CA LYS A 380 -32.33 10.33 -8.47
C LYS A 380 -30.89 10.62 -8.05
N LEU A 381 -29.94 9.92 -8.65
CA LEU A 381 -28.52 10.05 -8.41
C LEU A 381 -27.91 10.82 -9.57
N ASP A 382 -27.08 11.79 -9.23
CA ASP A 382 -26.28 12.55 -10.18
C ASP A 382 -24.90 11.89 -10.38
N HIS A 383 -24.41 11.13 -9.39
CA HIS A 383 -23.10 10.44 -9.41
C HIS A 383 -23.22 8.93 -9.09
N PRO A 384 -23.93 8.15 -9.92
CA PRO A 384 -24.21 6.75 -9.65
C PRO A 384 -22.96 5.85 -9.63
N GLU A 385 -21.93 6.12 -10.45
CA GLU A 385 -20.68 5.34 -10.48
C GLU A 385 -19.93 5.41 -9.14
N VAL A 386 -19.78 6.62 -8.60
CA VAL A 386 -19.09 6.87 -7.32
C VAL A 386 -19.89 6.27 -6.17
N THR A 387 -21.22 6.43 -6.19
CA THR A 387 -22.12 5.79 -5.23
C THR A 387 -21.98 4.27 -5.25
N ILE A 388 -21.98 3.63 -6.43
CA ILE A 388 -21.80 2.16 -6.54
C ILE A 388 -20.44 1.73 -5.97
N ALA A 389 -19.37 2.46 -6.28
CA ALA A 389 -18.03 2.14 -5.80
C ALA A 389 -17.96 2.19 -4.27
N MET A 390 -18.45 3.29 -3.67
CA MET A 390 -18.48 3.48 -2.22
C MET A 390 -19.29 2.41 -1.49
N LEU A 391 -20.50 2.08 -2.00
CA LEU A 391 -21.33 1.02 -1.40
C LEU A 391 -20.61 -0.33 -1.40
N ASN A 392 -19.94 -0.68 -2.50
CA ASN A 392 -19.19 -1.93 -2.56
C ASN A 392 -17.93 -1.92 -1.69
N ASP A 393 -17.31 -0.76 -1.47
CA ASP A 393 -16.13 -0.67 -0.60
C ASP A 393 -16.47 -0.80 0.87
N ILE A 394 -17.50 -0.12 1.33
CA ILE A 394 -17.97 -0.25 2.71
C ILE A 394 -18.48 -1.68 2.95
N ALA A 395 -19.09 -2.31 1.93
CA ALA A 395 -19.48 -3.72 2.01
C ALA A 395 -18.30 -4.67 2.26
N LYS A 396 -17.09 -4.37 1.77
CA LYS A 396 -15.88 -5.18 2.03
C LYS A 396 -15.54 -5.21 3.51
N TYR A 397 -15.52 -4.05 4.16
CA TYR A 397 -15.28 -3.95 5.60
C TYR A 397 -16.38 -4.66 6.40
N TYR A 398 -17.64 -4.57 5.97
CA TYR A 398 -18.70 -5.34 6.62
C TYR A 398 -18.58 -6.85 6.43
N ILE A 399 -18.11 -7.36 5.28
CA ILE A 399 -17.77 -8.77 5.14
C ILE A 399 -16.67 -9.14 6.13
N GLN A 400 -15.61 -8.35 6.15
CA GLN A 400 -14.43 -8.58 6.97
C GLN A 400 -14.75 -8.64 8.47
N PHE A 401 -15.67 -7.81 8.94
CA PHE A 401 -16.09 -7.76 10.33
C PHE A 401 -17.33 -8.60 10.63
N ASP A 402 -17.65 -9.55 9.76
CA ASP A 402 -18.76 -10.50 9.87
C ASP A 402 -20.17 -9.86 9.90
N GLN A 403 -20.28 -8.59 9.49
CA GLN A 403 -21.53 -7.81 9.34
C GLN A 403 -22.22 -8.08 7.99
N HIS A 404 -22.40 -9.36 7.68
CA HIS A 404 -22.88 -9.84 6.37
C HIS A 404 -24.23 -9.26 5.93
N GLN A 405 -25.12 -8.94 6.88
CA GLN A 405 -26.42 -8.35 6.55
C GLN A 405 -26.29 -6.94 5.97
N ASN A 406 -25.39 -6.12 6.52
CA ASN A 406 -25.17 -4.76 6.04
C ASN A 406 -24.40 -4.79 4.72
N ALA A 407 -23.39 -5.66 4.59
CA ALA A 407 -22.71 -5.91 3.32
C ALA A 407 -23.70 -6.30 2.21
N TRP A 408 -24.62 -7.23 2.49
CA TRP A 408 -25.65 -7.66 1.55
C TRP A 408 -26.54 -6.49 1.10
N GLN A 409 -27.00 -5.66 2.04
CA GLN A 409 -27.87 -4.52 1.73
C GLN A 409 -27.16 -3.49 0.84
N LEU A 410 -25.91 -3.17 1.14
CA LEU A 410 -25.11 -2.24 0.34
C LEU A 410 -24.90 -2.77 -1.08
N SER A 411 -24.37 -3.99 -1.23
CA SER A 411 -24.09 -4.58 -2.54
C SER A 411 -25.36 -4.82 -3.37
N ALA A 412 -26.48 -5.18 -2.73
CA ALA A 412 -27.75 -5.37 -3.44
C ALA A 412 -28.31 -4.04 -3.97
N ASN A 413 -28.14 -2.95 -3.24
CA ASN A 413 -28.53 -1.62 -3.72
C ASN A 413 -27.55 -1.10 -4.79
N ALA A 414 -26.25 -1.31 -4.63
CA ALA A 414 -25.24 -0.99 -5.64
C ALA A 414 -25.55 -1.71 -6.98
N TYR A 415 -25.90 -2.99 -6.94
CA TYR A 415 -26.34 -3.76 -8.10
C TYR A 415 -27.57 -3.14 -8.77
N LYS A 416 -28.61 -2.80 -7.99
CA LYS A 416 -29.83 -2.17 -8.51
C LYS A 416 -29.55 -0.82 -9.17
N ILE A 417 -28.68 0.00 -8.57
CA ILE A 417 -28.24 1.27 -9.13
C ILE A 417 -27.55 1.02 -10.48
N GLY A 418 -26.56 0.11 -10.53
CA GLY A 418 -25.85 -0.23 -11.77
C GLY A 418 -26.79 -0.66 -12.91
N VAL A 419 -27.77 -1.52 -12.61
CA VAL A 419 -28.77 -1.95 -13.60
C VAL A 419 -29.67 -0.79 -14.06
N ALA A 420 -30.13 0.04 -13.12
CA ALA A 420 -31.04 1.16 -13.40
C ALA A 420 -30.37 2.27 -14.23
N TYR A 421 -29.12 2.60 -13.92
CA TYR A 421 -28.33 3.63 -14.61
C TYR A 421 -27.53 3.10 -15.81
N ASN A 422 -27.66 1.80 -16.13
CA ASN A 422 -27.00 1.17 -17.27
C ASN A 422 -25.45 1.17 -17.18
N ILE A 423 -24.93 0.96 -15.98
CA ILE A 423 -23.50 0.87 -15.67
C ILE A 423 -23.13 -0.62 -15.55
N GLU A 424 -22.67 -1.23 -16.66
CA GLU A 424 -22.38 -2.67 -16.73
C GLU A 424 -21.36 -3.11 -15.68
N GLU A 425 -20.24 -2.39 -15.60
CA GLU A 425 -19.14 -2.75 -14.69
C GLU A 425 -19.58 -2.66 -13.22
N GLY A 426 -20.28 -1.58 -12.86
CA GLY A 426 -20.83 -1.39 -11.53
C GLY A 426 -21.83 -2.48 -11.14
N ALA A 427 -22.73 -2.87 -12.05
CA ALA A 427 -23.67 -3.96 -11.81
C ALA A 427 -22.94 -5.30 -11.65
N ARG A 428 -21.95 -5.59 -12.50
CA ARG A 428 -21.16 -6.83 -12.47
C ARG A 428 -20.37 -6.95 -11.18
N GLN A 429 -19.62 -5.92 -10.79
CA GLN A 429 -18.84 -5.93 -9.56
C GLN A 429 -19.72 -6.07 -8.32
N SER A 430 -20.87 -5.37 -8.29
CA SER A 430 -21.82 -5.49 -7.18
C SER A 430 -22.43 -6.89 -7.08
N PHE A 431 -22.69 -7.55 -8.22
CA PHE A 431 -23.14 -8.94 -8.25
C PHE A 431 -22.07 -9.90 -7.72
N LEU A 432 -20.81 -9.73 -8.13
CA LEU A 432 -19.69 -10.53 -7.60
C LEU A 432 -19.49 -10.29 -6.10
N MET A 433 -19.74 -9.08 -5.62
CA MET A 433 -19.72 -8.78 -4.19
C MET A 433 -20.83 -9.54 -3.44
N LEU A 434 -22.06 -9.60 -3.98
CA LEU A 434 -23.14 -10.40 -3.38
C LEU A 434 -22.78 -11.88 -3.28
N TYR A 435 -22.09 -12.42 -4.29
CA TYR A 435 -21.59 -13.79 -4.24
C TYR A 435 -20.56 -13.99 -3.11
N LYS A 436 -19.63 -13.04 -2.95
CA LYS A 436 -18.66 -13.03 -1.84
C LYS A 436 -19.35 -12.96 -0.47
N VAL A 437 -20.32 -12.06 -0.30
CA VAL A 437 -21.12 -11.94 0.94
C VAL A 437 -21.85 -13.24 1.26
N SER A 438 -22.42 -13.90 0.25
CA SER A 438 -23.10 -15.19 0.47
C SER A 438 -22.10 -16.25 0.93
N SER A 439 -20.97 -16.36 0.22
CA SER A 439 -19.95 -17.39 0.48
C SER A 439 -19.28 -17.19 1.85
N SER A 440 -19.01 -15.95 2.25
CA SER A 440 -18.42 -15.62 3.56
C SER A 440 -19.40 -15.85 4.72
N ALA A 441 -20.70 -15.84 4.45
CA ALA A 441 -21.76 -16.10 5.42
C ALA A 441 -22.25 -17.56 5.39
N ASP A 442 -21.36 -18.50 5.04
CA ASP A 442 -21.67 -19.93 4.89
C ASP A 442 -22.91 -20.17 4.01
N ASP A 443 -23.00 -19.45 2.90
CA ASP A 443 -24.06 -19.56 1.90
C ASP A 443 -25.48 -19.28 2.42
N LYS A 444 -25.60 -18.64 3.60
CA LYS A 444 -26.88 -18.23 4.21
C LYS A 444 -27.77 -17.38 3.30
N TYR A 445 -27.16 -16.63 2.39
CA TYR A 445 -27.87 -15.76 1.45
C TYR A 445 -28.18 -16.40 0.09
N ASN A 446 -27.92 -17.70 -0.11
CA ASN A 446 -28.08 -18.37 -1.40
C ASN A 446 -29.46 -18.18 -2.04
N ASN A 447 -30.54 -18.31 -1.27
CA ASN A 447 -31.91 -18.06 -1.78
C ASN A 447 -32.10 -16.63 -2.32
N GLY A 448 -31.45 -15.65 -1.68
CA GLY A 448 -31.45 -14.26 -2.15
C GLY A 448 -30.57 -14.07 -3.38
N LEU A 449 -29.40 -14.72 -3.37
CA LEU A 449 -28.44 -14.68 -4.46
C LEU A 449 -28.98 -15.31 -5.74
N GLU A 450 -29.67 -16.46 -5.64
CA GLU A 450 -30.32 -17.13 -6.76
C GLU A 450 -31.29 -16.18 -7.47
N ARG A 451 -32.19 -15.54 -6.72
CA ARG A 451 -33.18 -14.58 -7.26
C ARG A 451 -32.50 -13.41 -7.95
N ILE A 452 -31.41 -12.89 -7.37
CA ILE A 452 -30.63 -11.80 -7.99
C ILE A 452 -29.90 -12.30 -9.23
N ALA A 453 -29.30 -13.50 -9.21
CA ALA A 453 -28.58 -14.10 -10.32
C ALA A 453 -29.51 -14.39 -11.51
N GLU A 454 -30.72 -14.90 -11.28
CA GLU A 454 -31.73 -15.06 -12.32
C GLU A 454 -32.14 -13.70 -12.93
N ASN A 455 -32.32 -12.68 -12.09
CA ASN A 455 -32.61 -11.33 -12.55
C ASN A 455 -31.44 -10.76 -13.36
N ALA A 456 -30.21 -10.95 -12.88
CA ALA A 456 -28.99 -10.51 -13.51
C ALA A 456 -28.81 -11.16 -14.87
N LEU A 457 -28.99 -12.47 -14.98
CA LEU A 457 -28.91 -13.17 -16.27
C LEU A 457 -29.91 -12.58 -17.28
N LYS A 458 -31.19 -12.42 -16.87
CA LYS A 458 -32.23 -11.82 -17.71
C LYS A 458 -31.88 -10.40 -18.13
N MET A 459 -31.41 -9.57 -17.20
CA MET A 459 -31.08 -8.16 -17.44
C MET A 459 -29.84 -8.00 -18.31
N PHE A 460 -28.79 -8.78 -18.07
CA PHE A 460 -27.55 -8.73 -18.83
C PHE A 460 -27.80 -9.19 -20.27
N ILE A 461 -28.56 -10.26 -20.49
CA ILE A 461 -28.98 -10.66 -21.85
C ILE A 461 -29.77 -9.53 -22.52
N LYS A 462 -30.78 -8.97 -21.83
CA LYS A 462 -31.61 -7.88 -22.38
C LYS A 462 -30.79 -6.65 -22.79
N LYS A 463 -29.77 -6.31 -21.99
CA LYS A 463 -28.88 -5.17 -22.22
C LYS A 463 -27.66 -5.50 -23.10
N LYS A 464 -27.49 -6.76 -23.52
CA LYS A 464 -26.33 -7.29 -24.27
C LYS A 464 -25.00 -7.18 -23.52
N TRP A 465 -25.04 -7.31 -22.20
CA TRP A 465 -23.88 -7.35 -21.31
C TRP A 465 -23.32 -8.77 -21.16
N ASN A 466 -22.08 -8.87 -20.71
CA ASN A 466 -21.37 -10.14 -20.58
C ASN A 466 -21.89 -10.99 -19.40
N THR A 467 -22.36 -12.21 -19.69
CA THR A 467 -22.93 -13.13 -18.68
C THR A 467 -21.95 -14.19 -18.17
N ASN A 468 -20.69 -14.18 -18.62
CA ASN A 468 -19.71 -15.24 -18.36
C ASN A 468 -19.48 -15.56 -16.88
N GLN A 469 -19.63 -14.57 -16.00
CA GLN A 469 -19.49 -14.75 -14.55
C GLN A 469 -20.83 -15.04 -13.86
N ILE A 470 -21.96 -14.59 -14.44
CA ILE A 470 -23.29 -14.75 -13.83
C ILE A 470 -23.79 -16.19 -13.99
N THR A 471 -23.70 -16.76 -15.19
CA THR A 471 -24.25 -18.10 -15.46
C THR A 471 -23.62 -19.19 -14.58
N PRO A 472 -22.27 -19.26 -14.42
CA PRO A 472 -21.67 -20.26 -13.53
C PRO A 472 -22.10 -20.12 -12.07
N ILE A 473 -22.22 -18.88 -11.56
CA ILE A 473 -22.64 -18.63 -10.18
C ILE A 473 -24.12 -19.01 -10.00
N LEU A 474 -25.00 -18.71 -10.96
CA LEU A 474 -26.40 -19.15 -10.90
C LEU A 474 -26.49 -20.69 -10.84
N ASN A 475 -25.77 -21.36 -11.73
CA ASN A 475 -25.72 -22.82 -11.80
C ASN A 475 -25.25 -23.43 -10.47
N GLU A 476 -24.20 -22.85 -9.87
CA GLU A 476 -23.65 -23.24 -8.58
C GLU A 476 -24.69 -23.12 -7.45
N VAL A 477 -25.35 -21.96 -7.33
CA VAL A 477 -26.36 -21.71 -6.30
C VAL A 477 -27.62 -22.58 -6.49
N GLN A 478 -27.90 -23.01 -7.72
CA GLN A 478 -28.97 -23.95 -8.05
C GLN A 478 -28.60 -25.42 -7.83
N GLY A 479 -27.39 -25.71 -7.32
CA GLY A 479 -26.91 -27.08 -7.08
C GLY A 479 -26.55 -27.83 -8.36
N ASN A 480 -26.31 -27.12 -9.46
CA ASN A 480 -25.89 -27.69 -10.75
C ASN A 480 -24.58 -27.04 -11.24
N PRO A 481 -23.50 -27.03 -10.43
CA PRO A 481 -22.26 -26.36 -10.79
C PRO A 481 -21.68 -26.91 -12.11
N ASN A 482 -20.98 -26.06 -12.85
CA ASN A 482 -20.41 -26.45 -14.14
C ASN A 482 -19.29 -27.49 -13.92
N PRO A 483 -19.26 -28.58 -14.72
CA PRO A 483 -18.18 -29.56 -14.64
C PRO A 483 -16.86 -28.92 -15.07
N VAL A 484 -15.78 -29.22 -14.35
CA VAL A 484 -14.42 -28.72 -14.61
C VAL A 484 -13.65 -29.55 -15.65
N GLY A 485 -14.26 -30.61 -16.19
CA GLY A 485 -13.62 -31.55 -17.12
C GLY A 485 -12.78 -32.61 -16.39
N ASP A 486 -12.09 -33.44 -17.18
CA ASP A 486 -11.17 -34.46 -16.67
C ASP A 486 -9.79 -33.84 -16.48
N ILE A 487 -9.59 -33.23 -15.31
CA ILE A 487 -8.37 -32.51 -14.91
C ILE A 487 -7.70 -33.15 -13.68
N ALA A 488 -8.16 -34.33 -13.28
CA ALA A 488 -7.56 -35.07 -12.19
C ALA A 488 -6.17 -35.59 -12.59
N THR A 489 -5.28 -35.72 -11.62
CA THR A 489 -3.94 -36.27 -11.79
C THR A 489 -3.84 -37.65 -11.15
N ASP A 490 -2.98 -38.50 -11.69
CA ASP A 490 -2.66 -39.81 -11.09
C ASP A 490 -1.57 -39.66 -10.00
N GLY A 491 -1.76 -38.69 -9.08
CA GLY A 491 -0.83 -38.32 -8.01
C GLY A 491 -0.17 -36.95 -8.19
N PRO A 492 0.71 -36.54 -7.24
CA PRO A 492 1.32 -35.22 -7.25
C PRO A 492 2.17 -34.96 -8.49
N VAL A 493 1.91 -33.84 -9.17
CA VAL A 493 2.69 -33.38 -10.32
C VAL A 493 3.20 -31.95 -10.11
N PRO A 494 4.34 -31.57 -10.71
CA PRO A 494 4.87 -30.22 -10.59
C PRO A 494 3.87 -29.15 -11.06
N LEU A 495 3.90 -27.96 -10.46
CA LEU A 495 3.04 -26.82 -10.85
C LEU A 495 2.97 -26.55 -12.38
N LYS A 496 4.09 -26.76 -13.09
CA LYS A 496 4.19 -26.55 -14.54
C LYS A 496 3.35 -27.55 -15.36
N GLU A 497 3.04 -28.70 -14.79
CA GLU A 497 2.24 -29.76 -15.40
C GLU A 497 0.74 -29.62 -15.06
N LEU A 498 0.39 -28.77 -14.10
CA LEU A 498 -1.01 -28.42 -13.82
C LEU A 498 -1.62 -27.58 -14.95
N PRO A 499 -2.96 -27.63 -15.14
CA PRO A 499 -3.66 -26.77 -16.08
C PRO A 499 -3.34 -25.27 -15.89
N GLU A 500 -3.18 -24.52 -16.98
CA GLU A 500 -2.87 -23.08 -16.96
C GLU A 500 -3.94 -22.26 -16.21
N GLU A 501 -5.14 -22.79 -16.08
CA GLU A 501 -6.24 -22.20 -15.31
C GLU A 501 -5.94 -22.15 -13.80
N LEU A 502 -5.15 -23.09 -13.27
CA LEU A 502 -4.74 -23.15 -11.86
C LEU A 502 -3.46 -22.35 -11.57
N GLN A 503 -2.71 -21.95 -12.60
CA GLN A 503 -1.44 -21.21 -12.48
C GLN A 503 -1.66 -19.70 -12.24
N GLY A 504 -2.48 -19.33 -11.26
CA GLY A 504 -2.74 -17.93 -10.93
C GLY A 504 -3.49 -17.74 -9.62
N TRP A 505 -3.83 -16.49 -9.32
CA TRP A 505 -4.54 -16.12 -8.11
C TRP A 505 -5.98 -16.63 -8.10
N MET A 506 -6.37 -17.23 -6.98
CA MET A 506 -7.71 -17.70 -6.66
C MET A 506 -8.22 -16.95 -5.44
N ALA A 507 -9.45 -16.45 -5.50
CA ALA A 507 -10.01 -15.64 -4.42
C ALA A 507 -10.52 -16.54 -3.29
N VAL A 508 -10.06 -16.31 -2.05
CA VAL A 508 -10.54 -17.05 -0.89
C VAL A 508 -12.01 -16.71 -0.64
N LEU A 509 -12.83 -17.72 -0.35
CA LEU A 509 -14.24 -17.58 0.02
C LEU A 509 -14.43 -17.95 1.49
N SER A 510 -14.02 -19.15 1.88
CA SER A 510 -14.18 -19.64 3.26
C SER A 510 -13.20 -20.77 3.58
N LEU A 511 -13.04 -21.06 4.87
CA LEU A 511 -12.36 -22.25 5.36
C LEU A 511 -13.42 -23.27 5.78
N GLN A 512 -13.31 -24.51 5.30
CA GLN A 512 -14.25 -25.59 5.58
C GLN A 512 -13.51 -26.86 6.02
N ALA A 513 -14.14 -27.67 6.86
CA ALA A 513 -13.64 -29.00 7.20
C ALA A 513 -14.22 -30.04 6.24
N VAL A 514 -13.38 -30.59 5.36
CA VAL A 514 -13.74 -31.62 4.36
C VAL A 514 -13.00 -32.90 4.72
N GLU A 515 -13.72 -33.97 5.06
CA GLU A 515 -13.14 -35.26 5.51
C GLU A 515 -12.17 -35.17 6.70
N GLY A 516 -12.30 -34.14 7.54
CA GLY A 516 -11.37 -33.90 8.66
C GLY A 516 -10.09 -33.17 8.27
N HIS A 517 -9.94 -32.81 6.99
CA HIS A 517 -8.91 -31.91 6.48
C HIS A 517 -9.42 -30.48 6.46
N GLU A 518 -8.57 -29.53 6.83
CA GLU A 518 -8.88 -28.10 6.74
C GLU A 518 -8.65 -27.66 5.29
N THR A 519 -9.73 -27.26 4.62
CA THR A 519 -9.76 -26.96 3.19
C THR A 519 -10.17 -25.51 2.98
N LEU A 520 -9.32 -24.72 2.33
CA LEU A 520 -9.70 -23.40 1.83
C LEU A 520 -10.56 -23.55 0.58
N VAL A 521 -11.80 -23.09 0.64
CA VAL A 521 -12.68 -22.95 -0.51
C VAL A 521 -12.32 -21.64 -1.21
N VAL A 522 -11.84 -21.75 -2.44
CA VAL A 522 -11.41 -20.61 -3.26
C VAL A 522 -12.16 -20.57 -4.59
N ARG A 523 -12.38 -19.37 -5.12
CA ARG A 523 -12.92 -19.15 -6.44
C ARG A 523 -11.80 -19.03 -7.46
N ASN A 524 -11.78 -19.92 -8.45
CA ASN A 524 -10.92 -19.78 -9.62
C ASN A 524 -11.73 -19.16 -10.76
N ASP A 525 -11.36 -17.95 -11.18
CA ASP A 525 -12.09 -17.20 -12.22
C ASP A 525 -11.91 -17.77 -13.64
N LYS A 526 -10.78 -18.44 -13.90
CA LYS A 526 -10.51 -19.08 -15.21
C LYS A 526 -11.34 -20.35 -15.36
N LEU A 527 -11.33 -21.22 -14.34
CA LEU A 527 -12.18 -22.42 -14.27
C LEU A 527 -13.67 -22.09 -14.07
N ARG A 528 -13.97 -20.90 -13.52
CA ARG A 528 -15.33 -20.47 -13.13
C ARG A 528 -16.01 -21.45 -12.17
N ALA A 529 -15.23 -22.02 -11.25
CA ALA A 529 -15.68 -22.99 -10.25
C ALA A 529 -15.05 -22.70 -8.88
N ARG A 530 -15.66 -23.25 -7.81
CA ARG A 530 -15.01 -23.33 -6.50
C ARG A 530 -14.03 -24.50 -6.50
N VAL A 531 -12.85 -24.26 -5.96
CA VAL A 531 -11.75 -25.22 -5.78
C VAL A 531 -11.48 -25.30 -4.28
N GLY A 532 -11.35 -26.51 -3.74
CA GLY A 532 -10.88 -26.75 -2.39
C GLY A 532 -9.37 -26.91 -2.42
N VAL A 533 -8.64 -26.19 -1.58
CA VAL A 533 -7.20 -26.37 -1.40
C VAL A 533 -6.98 -26.90 0.01
N ASP A 534 -6.41 -28.10 0.14
CA ASP A 534 -6.04 -28.65 1.44
C ASP A 534 -4.91 -27.81 2.06
N VAL A 535 -5.21 -27.18 3.19
CA VAL A 535 -4.27 -26.33 3.94
C VAL A 535 -3.92 -26.93 5.30
N SER A 536 -4.22 -28.21 5.52
CA SER A 536 -3.93 -28.90 6.78
C SER A 536 -2.45 -28.80 7.17
N ARG A 537 -1.55 -28.72 6.18
CA ARG A 537 -0.09 -28.57 6.33
C ARG A 537 0.42 -27.13 6.31
N HIS A 538 -0.47 -26.16 6.16
CA HIS A 538 -0.15 -24.73 6.05
C HIS A 538 -0.97 -23.93 7.08
N PRO A 539 -0.58 -23.95 8.37
CA PRO A 539 -1.34 -23.31 9.45
C PRO A 539 -1.57 -21.82 9.24
N GLU A 540 -0.62 -21.12 8.61
CA GLU A 540 -0.72 -19.70 8.28
C GLU A 540 -1.91 -19.40 7.36
N LEU A 541 -2.26 -20.33 6.46
CA LEU A 541 -3.37 -20.15 5.52
C LEU A 541 -4.75 -20.33 6.16
N LYS A 542 -4.84 -20.91 7.36
CA LYS A 542 -6.11 -21.12 8.08
C LYS A 542 -6.74 -19.79 8.51
N GLY A 543 -5.93 -18.74 8.65
CA GLY A 543 -6.41 -17.40 8.97
C GLY A 543 -7.08 -16.68 7.79
N LEU A 544 -6.94 -17.18 6.56
CA LEU A 544 -7.41 -16.48 5.36
C LEU A 544 -8.94 -16.51 5.23
N LYS A 545 -9.49 -15.36 4.89
CA LYS A 545 -10.94 -15.10 4.76
C LYS A 545 -11.29 -14.49 3.41
N THR A 546 -12.59 -14.32 3.14
CA THR A 546 -13.07 -13.57 1.97
C THR A 546 -12.41 -12.21 1.87
N GLY A 547 -11.70 -11.98 0.78
CA GLY A 547 -10.87 -10.79 0.57
C GLY A 547 -9.46 -11.16 0.16
N HIS A 548 -8.91 -12.23 0.74
CA HIS A 548 -7.60 -12.76 0.40
C HIS A 548 -7.59 -13.46 -0.96
N LYS A 549 -6.39 -13.64 -1.50
CA LYS A 549 -6.15 -14.55 -2.63
C LYS A 549 -5.02 -15.50 -2.31
N ILE A 550 -5.05 -16.68 -2.92
CA ILE A 550 -3.96 -17.65 -2.87
C ILE A 550 -3.52 -18.01 -4.29
N ALA A 551 -2.27 -18.41 -4.45
CA ALA A 551 -1.73 -18.98 -5.68
C ALA A 551 -0.82 -20.16 -5.35
N LEU A 552 -0.88 -21.21 -6.16
CA LEU A 552 0.06 -22.31 -6.08
C LEU A 552 1.42 -21.80 -6.60
N ALA A 553 2.50 -21.94 -5.82
CA ALA A 553 3.76 -21.27 -6.12
C ALA A 553 4.87 -22.22 -6.55
N LYS A 554 5.17 -23.24 -5.73
CA LYS A 554 6.26 -24.19 -5.99
C LYS A 554 5.94 -25.55 -5.36
N GLY A 555 6.51 -26.60 -5.93
CA GLY A 555 6.29 -27.99 -5.49
C GLY A 555 5.31 -28.74 -6.37
N ASP A 556 4.82 -29.84 -5.80
CA ASP A 556 4.01 -30.83 -6.50
C ASP A 556 2.60 -30.84 -5.90
N PHE A 557 1.59 -30.89 -6.75
CA PHE A 557 0.19 -30.80 -6.35
C PHE A 557 -0.59 -31.96 -6.96
N ASP A 558 -1.46 -32.56 -6.16
CA ASP A 558 -2.39 -33.58 -6.61
C ASP A 558 -3.78 -32.96 -6.82
N LEU A 559 -4.40 -33.28 -7.95
CA LEU A 559 -5.72 -32.81 -8.36
C LEU A 559 -6.70 -33.98 -8.33
N SER A 560 -7.75 -33.85 -7.53
CA SER A 560 -8.83 -34.83 -7.47
C SER A 560 -10.18 -34.17 -7.71
N ILE A 561 -11.05 -34.84 -8.48
CA ILE A 561 -12.44 -34.39 -8.63
C ILE A 561 -13.14 -34.55 -7.27
N ALA A 562 -13.79 -33.48 -6.83
CA ALA A 562 -14.47 -33.48 -5.55
C ALA A 562 -15.60 -34.52 -5.52
N PRO A 563 -15.74 -35.32 -4.45
CA PRO A 563 -16.85 -36.24 -4.29
C PRO A 563 -18.22 -35.55 -4.30
N ASP A 564 -19.28 -36.25 -4.70
CA ASP A 564 -20.64 -35.71 -4.83
C ASP A 564 -21.15 -34.97 -3.57
N TYR A 565 -20.79 -35.46 -2.38
CA TYR A 565 -21.21 -34.82 -1.13
C TYR A 565 -20.48 -33.49 -0.87
N VAL A 566 -19.22 -33.35 -1.33
CA VAL A 566 -18.45 -32.09 -1.27
C VAL A 566 -19.03 -31.08 -2.25
N VAL A 567 -19.35 -31.53 -3.47
CA VAL A 567 -20.04 -30.72 -4.48
C VAL A 567 -21.39 -30.25 -3.96
N SER A 568 -22.17 -31.13 -3.33
CA SER A 568 -23.51 -30.81 -2.82
C SER A 568 -23.50 -29.83 -1.65
N ASN A 569 -22.51 -29.93 -0.75
CA ASN A 569 -22.46 -29.12 0.47
C ASN A 569 -21.71 -27.80 0.29
N TYR A 570 -20.67 -27.77 -0.55
CA TYR A 570 -19.75 -26.62 -0.66
C TYR A 570 -19.61 -26.08 -2.09
N ALA A 571 -20.22 -26.76 -3.08
CA ALA A 571 -20.10 -26.49 -4.51
C ALA A 571 -18.64 -26.48 -5.04
N VAL A 572 -17.74 -27.14 -4.31
CA VAL A 572 -16.36 -27.37 -4.70
C VAL A 572 -16.31 -28.48 -5.73
N MET A 573 -15.69 -28.20 -6.88
CA MET A 573 -15.61 -29.13 -8.02
C MET A 573 -14.30 -29.90 -8.10
N LEU A 574 -13.24 -29.33 -7.53
CA LEU A 574 -11.89 -29.83 -7.59
C LEU A 574 -11.25 -29.67 -6.21
N ILE A 575 -10.52 -30.68 -5.75
CA ILE A 575 -9.69 -30.61 -4.55
C ILE A 575 -8.22 -30.64 -5.00
N VAL A 576 -7.45 -29.68 -4.52
CA VAL A 576 -6.00 -29.57 -4.70
C VAL A 576 -5.33 -29.95 -3.39
N THR A 577 -4.49 -30.97 -3.42
CA THR A 577 -3.72 -31.44 -2.27
C THR A 577 -2.23 -31.17 -2.50
N PRO A 578 -1.63 -30.19 -1.81
CA PRO A 578 -0.20 -29.92 -1.90
C PRO A 578 0.63 -31.09 -1.34
N ALA A 579 1.68 -31.50 -2.04
CA ALA A 579 2.64 -32.47 -1.55
C ALA A 579 3.55 -31.87 -0.46
N GLU A 580 4.31 -32.72 0.23
CA GLU A 580 5.31 -32.29 1.21
C GLU A 580 6.35 -31.35 0.57
N GLY A 581 6.60 -30.20 1.20
CA GLY A 581 7.51 -29.16 0.67
C GLY A 581 6.90 -28.24 -0.41
N SER A 582 5.60 -28.34 -0.70
CA SER A 582 4.93 -27.43 -1.64
C SER A 582 4.65 -26.09 -0.99
N GLU A 583 4.83 -25.02 -1.75
CA GLU A 583 4.66 -23.63 -1.33
C GLU A 583 3.36 -23.07 -1.92
N ILE A 584 2.57 -22.40 -1.09
CA ILE A 584 1.41 -21.61 -1.50
C ILE A 584 1.73 -20.15 -1.16
N SER A 585 1.57 -19.27 -2.16
CA SER A 585 1.60 -17.83 -1.94
C SER A 585 0.21 -17.33 -1.57
N TYR A 586 0.14 -16.34 -0.71
CA TYR A 586 -1.11 -15.63 -0.44
C TYR A 586 -0.91 -14.11 -0.50
N GLU A 587 -1.99 -13.41 -0.82
CA GLU A 587 -2.10 -11.96 -0.88
C GLU A 587 -3.19 -11.51 0.09
N GLY A 588 -2.92 -10.43 0.83
CA GLY A 588 -3.81 -9.84 1.82
C GLY A 588 -5.18 -9.44 1.32
N GLU A 589 -6.06 -9.15 2.27
CA GLU A 589 -7.45 -8.75 2.00
C GLU A 589 -7.50 -7.61 0.98
N TYR A 590 -8.17 -7.82 -0.15
CA TYR A 590 -8.44 -6.80 -1.16
C TYR A 590 -7.21 -6.10 -1.78
N GLY A 591 -6.02 -6.73 -1.71
CA GLY A 591 -4.76 -6.18 -2.24
C GLY A 591 -4.00 -5.30 -1.24
N PHE A 592 -4.22 -5.51 0.05
CA PHE A 592 -3.69 -4.64 1.12
C PHE A 592 -2.48 -5.19 1.91
N SER A 593 -2.06 -6.43 1.71
CA SER A 593 -0.79 -6.93 2.28
C SER A 593 0.02 -7.78 1.29
N TYR A 594 1.34 -7.72 1.47
CA TYR A 594 2.37 -8.27 0.59
C TYR A 594 2.22 -9.78 0.36
N LEU A 595 2.85 -10.25 -0.71
CA LEU A 595 2.96 -11.65 -1.07
C LEU A 595 3.76 -12.40 0.02
N GLU A 596 3.08 -13.23 0.81
CA GLU A 596 3.71 -14.13 1.77
C GLU A 596 3.74 -15.54 1.19
N VAL A 597 4.89 -16.20 1.30
CA VAL A 597 5.10 -17.58 0.86
C VAL A 597 5.16 -18.44 2.11
N THR A 598 4.21 -19.35 2.26
CA THR A 598 4.18 -20.26 3.41
C THR A 598 4.89 -21.55 3.04
N GLU A 599 5.90 -21.94 3.82
CA GLU A 599 6.48 -23.30 3.78
C GLU A 599 5.65 -24.25 4.69
N PRO A 600 5.51 -25.55 4.38
CA PRO A 600 4.76 -26.48 5.21
C PRO A 600 5.50 -26.83 6.51
N GLU A 601 4.77 -27.03 7.62
CA GLU A 601 5.34 -27.57 8.86
C GLU A 601 5.50 -29.10 8.78
N GLU A 602 6.65 -29.62 9.25
CA GLU A 602 6.87 -31.07 9.40
C GLU A 602 5.92 -31.63 10.48
N MET A 603 5.14 -32.67 10.14
CA MET A 603 4.37 -33.39 11.16
C MET A 603 5.34 -34.22 12.02
N GLU A 604 5.43 -33.90 13.32
CA GLU A 604 6.03 -34.83 14.28
C GLU A 604 5.19 -36.13 14.32
N ASN A 605 5.80 -37.24 13.90
CA ASN A 605 5.21 -38.59 13.91
C ASN A 605 4.89 -39.10 15.31
#